data_AF-A0A6M0SSP6-F1
#
_entry.id   AF-A0A6M0SSP6-F1
#
_cell.length_a   1.000
_cell.length_b   1.000
_cell.length_c   1.000
_cell.angle_alpha   90.00
_cell.angle_beta   90.00
_cell.angle_gamma   90.00
#
_symmetry.space_group_name_H-M   'P 1'
#
loop_
_entity.id
_entity.type
_entity.pdbx_description
1 polymer ?
#
loop_
_entity_poly.entity_id
_entity_poly.type
_entity_poly.pdbx_seq_one_letter_code
_entity_poly.pdbx_strand_id
1 'polypeptide(L)'
;MIEKIIESIKLRPGISNVDEFLLADIVQDAVIEVSDYINIKEGEELPLGCISIVKDIVVIKVNKLGSEGVSSESYSGVSQSYTEDIPKDILRKLKRYRKLPR
;
A
#
# COMPACT_ATOMS: atom_id res chain seq x y z
N MET A 1 3.84 -11.46 -11.50
CA MET A 1 3.95 -10.01 -11.13
C MET A 1 4.14 -9.86 -9.63
N ILE A 2 3.26 -10.47 -8.82
CA ILE A 2 3.29 -10.43 -7.35
C ILE A 2 4.63 -10.88 -6.77
N GLU A 3 5.19 -12.01 -7.23
CA GLU A 3 6.51 -12.51 -6.77
C GLU A 3 7.62 -11.46 -6.90
N LYS A 4 7.71 -10.79 -8.05
CA LYS A 4 8.68 -9.70 -8.29
C LYS A 4 8.44 -8.49 -7.38
N ILE A 5 7.19 -8.24 -6.99
CA ILE A 5 6.84 -7.18 -6.04
C ILE A 5 7.34 -7.58 -4.65
N ILE A 6 7.10 -8.81 -4.22
CA ILE A 6 7.56 -9.37 -2.93
C ILE A 6 9.09 -9.32 -2.83
N GLU A 7 9.81 -9.85 -3.81
CA GLU A 7 11.29 -9.82 -3.86
C GLU A 7 11.83 -8.40 -3.70
N SER A 8 11.23 -7.44 -4.42
CA SER A 8 11.65 -6.04 -4.35
C SER A 8 11.29 -5.36 -3.02
N ILE A 9 10.21 -5.77 -2.36
CA ILE A 9 9.75 -5.20 -1.09
C ILE A 9 10.59 -5.73 0.08
N LYS A 10 11.02 -7.00 0.04
CA LYS A 10 11.91 -7.60 1.05
C LYS A 10 13.25 -6.86 1.20
N LEU A 11 13.66 -6.07 0.20
CA LEU A 11 14.85 -5.21 0.26
C LEU A 11 14.66 -3.95 1.12
N ARG A 12 13.42 -3.61 1.50
CA ARG A 12 13.12 -2.40 2.28
C ARG A 12 13.30 -2.67 3.78
N PRO A 13 13.81 -1.70 4.55
CA PRO A 13 14.00 -1.87 5.99
C PRO A 13 12.65 -2.10 6.69
N GLY A 14 12.64 -2.98 7.69
CA GLY A 14 11.44 -3.34 8.46
C GLY A 14 10.57 -4.43 7.85
N ILE A 15 10.84 -4.89 6.62
CA ILE A 15 10.01 -5.88 5.91
C ILE A 15 10.69 -7.24 5.78
N SER A 16 12.01 -7.31 5.91
CA SER A 16 12.78 -8.56 5.77
C SER A 16 12.35 -9.68 6.72
N ASN A 17 11.73 -9.33 7.85
CA ASN A 17 11.35 -10.26 8.91
C ASN A 17 9.84 -10.60 8.90
N VAL A 18 9.09 -10.07 7.93
CA VAL A 18 7.66 -10.37 7.79
C VAL A 18 7.50 -11.75 7.16
N ASP A 19 6.57 -12.55 7.70
CA ASP A 19 6.23 -13.84 7.14
C ASP A 19 5.85 -13.73 5.65
N GLU A 20 6.30 -14.68 4.84
CA GLU A 20 6.15 -14.59 3.39
C GLU A 20 4.70 -14.77 2.94
N PHE A 21 3.91 -15.59 3.63
CA PHE A 21 2.49 -15.75 3.32
C PHE A 21 1.73 -14.47 3.68
N LEU A 22 2.02 -13.90 4.85
CA LEU A 22 1.45 -12.60 5.26
C LEU A 22 1.83 -11.49 4.27
N LEU A 23 3.10 -11.42 3.85
CA LEU A 23 3.54 -10.41 2.89
C LEU A 23 2.86 -10.59 1.53
N ALA A 24 2.68 -11.83 1.07
CA ALA A 24 1.97 -12.12 -0.18
C ALA A 24 0.51 -11.68 -0.11
N ASP A 25 -0.18 -11.95 1.00
CA ASP A 25 -1.56 -11.55 1.26
C ASP A 25 -1.71 -10.02 1.22
N ILE A 26 -0.85 -9.28 1.94
CA ILE A 26 -0.85 -7.81 1.95
C ILE A 26 -0.57 -7.23 0.55
N VAL A 27 0.33 -7.85 -0.22
CA VAL A 27 0.61 -7.42 -1.60
C VAL A 27 -0.61 -7.64 -2.49
N GLN A 28 -1.30 -8.78 -2.35
CA GLN A 28 -2.50 -9.07 -3.10
C GLN A 28 -3.62 -8.05 -2.80
N ASP A 29 -3.86 -7.76 -1.53
CA ASP A 29 -4.82 -6.73 -1.11
C ASP A 29 -4.49 -5.36 -1.67
N ALA A 30 -3.21 -4.96 -1.62
CA ALA A 30 -2.77 -3.68 -2.16
C ALA A 30 -2.94 -3.60 -3.69
N VAL A 31 -2.77 -4.71 -4.42
CA VAL A 31 -3.03 -4.76 -5.87
C VAL A 31 -4.52 -4.61 -6.15
N ILE A 32 -5.40 -5.27 -5.39
CA ILE A 32 -6.85 -5.15 -5.54
C ILE A 32 -7.29 -3.71 -5.26
N GLU A 33 -6.86 -3.14 -4.13
CA GLU A 33 -7.20 -1.77 -3.72
C GLU A 33 -6.80 -0.73 -4.79
N VAL A 34 -5.59 -0.87 -5.35
CA VAL A 34 -5.15 0.00 -6.45
C VAL A 34 -5.99 -0.22 -7.69
N SER A 35 -6.25 -1.47 -8.07
CA SER A 35 -7.03 -1.83 -9.28
C SER A 35 -8.45 -1.26 -9.21
N ASP A 36 -9.11 -1.41 -8.07
CA ASP A 36 -10.42 -0.85 -7.77
C ASP A 36 -10.40 0.67 -7.85
N TYR A 37 -9.39 1.31 -7.25
CA TYR A 37 -9.27 2.77 -7.27
C TYR A 37 -9.15 3.34 -8.69
N ILE A 38 -8.42 2.65 -9.56
CA ILE A 38 -8.18 3.11 -10.93
C ILE A 38 -9.20 2.59 -11.95
N ASN A 39 -10.20 1.83 -11.50
CA ASN A 39 -11.24 1.20 -12.31
C ASN A 39 -10.66 0.29 -13.40
N ILE A 40 -9.70 -0.56 -13.03
CA ILE A 40 -9.23 -1.67 -13.86
C ILE A 40 -10.33 -2.72 -13.96
N LYS A 41 -10.55 -3.23 -15.17
CA LYS A 41 -11.48 -4.36 -15.37
C LYS A 41 -10.80 -5.68 -15.06
N GLU A 42 -11.60 -6.68 -14.71
CA GLU A 42 -11.11 -8.05 -14.58
C GLU A 42 -10.39 -8.48 -15.87
N GLY A 43 -9.17 -8.98 -15.74
CA GLY A 43 -8.30 -9.37 -16.85
C GLY A 43 -7.45 -8.25 -17.47
N GLU A 44 -7.63 -6.98 -17.08
CA GLU A 44 -6.71 -5.91 -17.46
C GLU A 44 -5.45 -5.92 -16.57
N GLU A 45 -4.29 -5.66 -17.17
CA GLU A 45 -3.03 -5.58 -16.42
C GLU A 45 -2.87 -4.26 -15.69
N LEU A 46 -2.30 -4.34 -14.48
CA LEU A 46 -1.92 -3.17 -13.69
C LEU A 46 -0.83 -2.35 -14.42
N PRO A 47 -1.02 -1.04 -14.65
CA PRO A 47 -0.01 -0.19 -15.26
C PRO A 47 1.33 -0.25 -14.51
N LEU A 48 2.44 -0.24 -15.25
CA LEU A 48 3.78 -0.32 -14.65
C LEU A 48 4.03 0.75 -13.56
N GLY A 49 3.51 1.96 -13.78
CA GLY A 49 3.62 3.06 -12.80
C GLY A 49 2.79 2.87 -11.53
N CYS A 50 1.81 1.97 -11.53
CA CYS A 50 1.06 1.58 -10.34
C CYS A 50 1.82 0.54 -9.50
N ILE A 51 2.79 -0.19 -10.08
CA ILE A 51 3.59 -1.17 -9.34
C ILE A 51 4.40 -0.49 -8.22
N SER A 52 4.97 0.69 -8.48
CA SER A 52 5.68 1.45 -7.45
C SER A 52 4.74 1.92 -6.34
N ILE A 53 3.51 2.28 -6.71
CA ILE A 53 2.48 2.71 -5.76
C ILE A 53 2.05 1.55 -4.86
N VAL A 54 1.81 0.36 -5.43
CA VAL A 54 1.50 -0.86 -4.65
C VAL A 54 2.61 -1.12 -3.61
N LYS A 55 3.88 -1.01 -4.00
CA LYS A 55 5.00 -1.20 -3.08
C LYS A 55 4.98 -0.20 -1.92
N ASP A 56 4.65 1.06 -2.19
CA ASP A 56 4.59 2.08 -1.15
C ASP A 56 3.40 1.84 -0.20
N ILE A 57 2.24 1.41 -0.71
CA ILE A 57 1.07 1.03 0.10
C ILE A 57 1.40 -0.17 1.00
N VAL A 58 2.05 -1.21 0.47
CA VAL A 58 2.43 -2.40 1.25
C VAL A 58 3.36 -2.05 2.40
N VAL A 59 4.35 -1.18 2.17
CA VAL A 59 5.27 -0.71 3.23
C VAL A 59 4.50 -0.03 4.35
N ILE A 60 3.53 0.82 4.00
CA ILE A 60 2.69 1.52 4.98
C ILE A 60 1.85 0.52 5.78
N LYS A 61 1.19 -0.43 5.12
CA LYS A 61 0.36 -1.46 5.79
C LYS A 61 1.20 -2.33 6.72
N VAL A 62 2.38 -2.79 6.29
CA VAL A 62 3.31 -3.57 7.12
C VAL A 62 3.77 -2.78 8.34
N ASN A 63 4.16 -1.52 8.16
CA ASN A 63 4.57 -0.66 9.27
C ASN A 63 3.39 -0.39 10.24
N LYS A 64 2.17 -0.26 9.72
CA LYS A 64 0.95 -0.08 10.52
C LYS A 64 0.66 -1.30 11.37
N LEU A 65 0.70 -2.51 10.81
CA LEU A 65 0.55 -3.78 11.54
C LEU A 65 1.54 -3.91 12.71
N GLY A 66 2.78 -3.41 12.54
CA GLY A 66 3.78 -3.40 13.60
C GLY A 66 3.63 -2.29 14.66
N SER A 67 2.79 -1.27 14.40
CA SER A 67 2.65 -0.07 15.24
C SER A 67 1.27 0.13 15.87
N GLU A 68 0.36 -0.84 15.71
CA GLU A 68 -1.03 -0.76 16.22
C GLU A 68 -1.11 -0.50 17.73
N GLY A 69 -0.10 -0.93 18.50
CA GLY A 69 0.02 -0.68 19.95
C GLY A 69 0.55 0.70 20.37
N VAL A 70 1.04 1.53 19.43
CA VAL A 70 1.64 2.86 19.70
C VAL A 70 0.72 4.00 19.27
N SER A 71 -0.46 3.69 18.75
CA SER A 71 -1.42 4.63 18.15
C SER A 71 -2.04 5.64 19.14
N SER A 72 -1.75 5.53 20.44
CA SER A 72 -2.29 6.40 21.49
C SER A 72 -1.21 6.91 22.45
N GLU A 73 -0.24 7.67 21.95
CA GLU A 73 0.58 8.57 22.78
C GLU A 73 0.19 10.04 22.49
N SER A 74 -0.53 10.65 23.43
CA SER A 74 -0.88 12.08 23.38
C SER A 74 0.34 12.92 23.77
N TYR A 75 1.17 13.30 22.81
CA TYR A 75 2.23 14.28 23.03
C TYR A 75 1.61 15.70 23.02
N SER A 76 1.52 16.33 24.20
CA SER A 76 1.24 17.75 24.46
C SER A 76 0.73 18.59 23.26
N GLY A 77 -0.55 18.45 22.91
CA GLY A 77 -1.28 19.46 22.13
C GLY A 77 -1.22 19.35 20.60
N VAL A 78 -0.63 18.30 20.01
CA VAL A 78 -0.70 18.06 18.55
C VAL A 78 -1.34 16.70 18.27
N SER A 79 -2.63 16.69 17.93
CA SER A 79 -3.29 15.48 17.40
C SER A 79 -2.69 15.14 16.04
N GLN A 80 -1.82 14.13 15.98
CA GLN A 80 -1.48 13.48 14.70
C GLN A 80 -2.52 12.39 14.44
N SER A 81 -3.56 12.73 13.68
CA SER A 81 -4.52 11.75 13.18
C SER A 81 -3.88 10.96 12.04
N TYR A 82 -3.45 9.72 12.32
CA TYR A 82 -3.07 8.73 11.30
C TYR A 82 -4.29 8.14 10.56
N THR A 83 -5.34 8.94 10.37
CA THR A 83 -6.69 8.49 9.94
C THR A 83 -6.85 8.33 8.44
N GLU A 84 -5.86 8.71 7.63
CA GLU A 84 -5.88 8.40 6.19
C GLU A 84 -5.06 7.12 5.94
N ASP A 85 -5.70 6.03 5.49
CA ASP A 85 -5.05 4.74 5.22
C ASP A 85 -4.00 4.83 4.09
N ILE A 86 -4.19 5.76 3.14
CA ILE A 86 -3.23 6.06 2.07
C ILE A 86 -2.87 7.57 2.11
N PRO A 87 -1.57 7.91 2.22
CA PRO A 87 -1.09 9.29 2.13
C PRO A 87 -1.53 10.05 0.86
N LYS A 88 -1.80 11.35 1.01
CA LYS A 88 -2.30 12.24 -0.07
C LYS A 88 -1.38 12.30 -1.30
N ASP A 89 -0.08 12.18 -1.11
CA ASP A 89 0.91 12.18 -2.19
C ASP A 89 0.81 10.90 -3.05
N ILE A 90 0.56 9.75 -2.42
CA ILE A 90 0.28 8.47 -3.10
C ILE A 90 -1.04 8.56 -3.85
N LEU A 91 -2.11 9.07 -3.21
CA LEU A 91 -3.40 9.29 -3.87
C LEU A 91 -3.27 10.19 -5.11
N ARG A 92 -2.44 11.24 -5.04
CA ARG A 92 -2.19 12.13 -6.18
C ARG A 92 -1.49 11.41 -7.35
N LYS A 93 -0.61 10.45 -7.08
CA LYS A 93 0.00 9.61 -8.12
C LYS A 93 -1.04 8.67 -8.74
N LEU A 94 -1.88 8.03 -7.91
CA LEU A 94 -2.94 7.10 -8.35
C LEU A 94 -3.98 7.77 -9.24
N LYS A 95 -4.38 9.01 -8.93
CA LYS A 95 -5.38 9.75 -9.72
C LYS A 95 -5.05 9.84 -11.21
N ARG A 96 -3.78 9.81 -11.59
CA ARG A 96 -3.34 9.87 -13.01
C ARG A 96 -3.71 8.63 -13.80
N TYR A 97 -3.90 7.50 -13.13
CA TYR A 97 -4.22 6.21 -13.74
C TYR A 97 -5.72 5.90 -13.68
N ARG A 98 -6.50 6.69 -12.94
CA ARG A 98 -7.93 6.45 -12.73
C ARG A 98 -8.72 6.65 -14.01
N LYS A 99 -9.30 5.57 -14.52
CA LYS A 99 -10.27 5.60 -15.61
C LYS A 99 -11.61 6.12 -15.08
N LEU A 100 -12.38 6.82 -15.91
CA LEU A 100 -13.77 7.15 -15.58
C LEU A 100 -14.59 5.84 -15.52
N PRO A 101 -15.42 5.64 -14.49
CA PRO A 101 -16.36 4.53 -14.49
C PRO A 101 -17.26 4.66 -15.73
N ARG A 102 -17.41 3.57 -16.48
CA ARG A 102 -18.28 3.49 -17.65
C ARG A 102 -19.64 2.95 -17.27
#